data_AF-A0A0C5UY44-F1
#
_entry.id   AF-A0A0C5UY44-F1
#
_cell.length_a   1.000
_cell.length_b   1.000
_cell.length_c   1.000
_cell.angle_alpha   90.00
_cell.angle_beta   90.00
_cell.angle_gamma   90.00
#
_symmetry.space_group_name_H-M   'P 1'
#
loop_
_entity.id
_entity.type
_entity.pdbx_description
1 polymer ?
#
loop_
_entity_poly.entity_id
_entity_poly.type
_entity_poly.pdbx_seq_one_letter_code
_entity_poly.pdbx_strand_id
1 'polypeptide(L)'
;MRLLKTLLAAVIIFSLISSFAYFTMIESKILTQYSEVKKASRVVLLSKTRSKFVTGEYWENEMLAQYKKINGLPLDAQFDYFRILLANIEFYGTQSYDFIHMVGMNAEKFANYLDDFEKDDSYLKLSRDEQEILKKWKAEFQVIGQDKELLVD
;
A
#
# COMPACT_ATOMS: atom_id res chain seq x y z
N MET A 1 25.15 6.88 -39.27
CA MET A 1 24.92 7.92 -38.24
C MET A 1 23.44 8.33 -38.08
N ARG A 2 22.66 8.59 -39.15
CA ARG A 2 21.22 8.93 -39.03
C ARG A 2 20.38 7.82 -38.38
N LEU A 3 20.54 6.56 -38.83
CA LEU A 3 19.82 5.41 -38.28
C LEU A 3 20.07 5.19 -36.77
N LEU A 4 21.32 5.36 -36.32
CA LEU A 4 21.68 5.23 -34.90
C LEU A 4 20.99 6.31 -34.04
N LYS A 5 20.88 7.55 -34.54
CA LYS A 5 20.19 8.65 -33.86
C LYS A 5 18.68 8.38 -33.76
N THR A 6 18.07 7.87 -34.83
CA THR A 6 16.65 7.51 -34.83
C THR A 6 16.36 6.35 -33.86
N LEU A 7 17.21 5.32 -33.85
CA LEU A 7 17.08 4.19 -32.94
C LEU A 7 17.24 4.61 -31.47
N LEU A 8 18.23 5.45 -31.17
CA LEU A 8 18.44 5.99 -29.83
C LEU A 8 17.24 6.83 -29.37
N ALA A 9 16.71 7.71 -30.24
CA ALA A 9 15.53 8.50 -29.94
C ALA A 9 14.30 7.62 -29.65
N ALA A 10 14.11 6.55 -30.44
CA ALA A 10 13.02 5.60 -30.22
C ALA A 10 13.13 4.89 -28.87
N VAL A 11 14.34 4.46 -28.47
CA VAL A 11 14.58 3.84 -27.16
C VAL A 11 14.30 4.81 -26.01
N ILE A 12 14.74 6.07 -26.12
CA ILE A 12 14.48 7.09 -25.10
C ILE A 12 12.97 7.35 -24.97
N ILE A 13 12.27 7.55 -26.09
CA ILE A 13 10.82 7.77 -26.09
C ILE A 13 10.08 6.58 -25.47
N PHE A 14 10.44 5.35 -25.86
CA PHE A 14 9.84 4.13 -25.32
C PHE A 14 10.07 4.00 -23.80
N SER A 15 11.28 4.32 -23.32
CA SER A 15 11.62 4.32 -21.91
C SER A 15 10.81 5.35 -21.11
N LEU A 16 10.64 6.57 -21.66
CA LEU A 16 9.83 7.62 -21.04
C LEU A 16 8.34 7.23 -20.97
N ILE A 17 7.78 6.69 -22.05
CA ILE A 17 6.38 6.24 -22.09
C ILE A 17 6.15 5.13 -21.06
N SER A 18 7.06 4.15 -21.00
CA SER A 18 6.95 3.02 -20.06
C SER A 18 7.03 3.49 -18.61
N SER A 19 7.93 4.44 -18.30
CA SER A 19 8.06 5.02 -16.97
C SER A 19 6.83 5.82 -16.56
N PHE A 20 6.25 6.58 -17.49
CA PHE A 20 5.04 7.35 -17.25
C PHE A 20 3.82 6.44 -17.03
N ALA A 21 3.62 5.44 -17.88
CA ALA A 21 2.55 4.46 -17.74
C ALA A 21 2.63 3.76 -16.38
N TYR A 22 3.83 3.34 -15.99
CA TYR A 22 4.09 2.73 -14.70
C TYR A 22 3.74 3.66 -13.52
N PHE A 23 4.12 4.93 -13.60
CA PHE A 23 3.76 5.94 -12.59
C PHE A 23 2.24 6.10 -12.47
N THR A 24 1.53 6.22 -13.60
CA THR A 24 0.07 6.37 -13.60
C THR A 24 -0.65 5.14 -13.04
N MET A 25 -0.13 3.94 -13.28
CA MET A 25 -0.68 2.69 -12.74
C MET A 25 -0.59 2.66 -11.20
N ILE A 26 0.52 3.12 -10.63
CA ILE A 26 0.65 3.21 -9.16
C ILE A 26 -0.31 4.26 -8.60
N GLU A 27 -0.42 5.42 -9.24
CA GLU A 27 -1.35 6.47 -8.80
C GLU A 27 -2.81 6.00 -8.78
N SER A 28 -3.22 5.20 -9.77
CA SER A 28 -4.59 4.68 -9.82
C SER A 28 -4.93 3.72 -8.68
N LYS A 29 -3.92 3.09 -8.06
CA LYS A 29 -4.09 2.17 -6.92
C LYS A 29 -4.27 2.88 -5.58
N ILE A 30 -4.00 4.19 -5.53
CA ILE A 30 -4.00 4.99 -4.31
C ILE A 30 -5.28 5.82 -4.25
N LEU A 31 -6.32 5.22 -3.68
CA LEU A 31 -7.63 5.84 -3.51
C LEU A 31 -7.70 6.51 -2.13
N THR A 32 -7.43 7.80 -2.02
CA THR A 32 -7.58 8.56 -0.75
C THR A 32 -7.73 10.05 -1.06
N GLN A 33 -8.43 10.77 -0.19
CA GLN A 33 -8.50 12.23 -0.24
C GLN A 33 -7.30 12.91 0.44
N TYR A 34 -6.54 12.16 1.24
CA TYR A 34 -5.44 12.69 2.05
C TYR A 34 -4.14 12.75 1.24
N SER A 35 -3.63 13.97 1.01
CA SER A 35 -2.45 14.18 0.14
C SER A 35 -1.17 13.54 0.70
N GLU A 36 -1.05 13.53 2.01
CA GLU A 36 0.05 13.00 2.80
C GLU A 36 0.06 11.48 2.73
N VAL A 37 -1.11 10.86 2.90
CA VAL A 37 -1.31 9.43 2.72
C VAL A 37 -0.99 9.03 1.29
N LYS A 38 -1.47 9.80 0.31
CA LYS A 38 -1.18 9.55 -1.10
C LYS A 38 0.32 9.53 -1.39
N LYS A 39 1.06 10.51 -0.85
CA LYS A 39 2.52 10.57 -0.97
C LYS A 39 3.20 9.39 -0.26
N ALA A 40 2.79 9.11 0.97
CA ALA A 40 3.33 8.03 1.79
C ALA A 40 3.16 6.66 1.12
N SER A 41 1.93 6.30 0.74
CA SER A 41 1.63 5.04 0.05
C SER A 41 2.39 4.92 -1.26
N ARG A 42 2.49 6.00 -2.05
CA ARG A 42 3.25 5.99 -3.31
C ARG A 42 4.71 5.62 -3.10
N VAL A 43 5.35 6.20 -2.09
CA VAL A 43 6.76 5.93 -1.78
C VAL A 43 6.95 4.45 -1.42
N VAL A 44 6.07 3.88 -0.59
CA VAL A 44 6.14 2.46 -0.22
C VAL A 44 5.92 1.55 -1.43
N LEU A 45 4.89 1.80 -2.25
CA LEU A 45 4.59 0.98 -3.43
C LEU A 45 5.71 1.03 -4.48
N LEU A 46 6.32 2.20 -4.68
CA LEU A 46 7.50 2.33 -5.54
C LEU A 46 8.69 1.55 -4.97
N SER A 47 8.95 1.64 -3.66
CA SER A 47 10.03 0.90 -3.01
C SER A 47 9.81 -0.60 -3.08
N LYS A 48 8.59 -1.09 -2.83
CA LYS A 48 8.22 -2.51 -2.95
C LYS A 48 8.41 -3.03 -4.36
N THR A 49 8.05 -2.23 -5.37
CA THR A 49 8.20 -2.67 -6.74
C THR A 49 9.67 -2.69 -7.15
N ARG A 50 10.45 -1.66 -6.77
CA ARG A 50 11.90 -1.62 -7.01
C ARG A 50 12.62 -2.79 -6.35
N SER A 51 12.24 -3.19 -5.14
CA SER A 51 12.86 -4.31 -4.44
C SER A 51 12.60 -5.66 -5.13
N LYS A 52 11.57 -5.78 -5.99
CA LYS A 52 11.38 -6.98 -6.82
C LYS A 52 12.41 -7.09 -7.96
N PHE A 53 13.01 -5.98 -8.38
CA PHE A 53 13.94 -5.92 -9.52
C PHE A 53 15.39 -5.68 -9.12
N VAL A 54 15.63 -5.04 -8.00
CA VAL A 54 16.96 -4.74 -7.46
C VAL A 54 17.06 -5.41 -6.10
N THR A 55 17.96 -6.39 -5.97
CA THR A 55 18.18 -7.15 -4.73
C THR A 55 18.45 -6.20 -3.55
N GLY A 56 17.63 -6.29 -2.50
CA GLY A 56 17.79 -5.54 -1.25
C GLY A 56 16.46 -5.22 -0.57
N GLU A 57 16.14 -5.98 0.48
CA GLU A 57 14.96 -5.83 1.33
C GLU A 57 14.98 -4.50 2.11
N TYR A 58 14.38 -3.44 1.56
CA TYR A 58 14.28 -2.14 2.25
C TYR A 58 12.89 -1.50 2.21
N TRP A 59 11.94 -2.09 1.50
CA TRP A 59 10.61 -1.49 1.38
C TRP A 59 9.84 -1.51 2.71
N GLU A 60 10.15 -2.46 3.60
CA GLU A 60 9.60 -2.55 4.96
C GLU A 60 10.05 -1.38 5.84
N ASN A 61 11.34 -1.04 5.78
CA ASN A 61 11.87 0.14 6.46
C ASN A 61 11.19 1.42 5.95
N GLU A 62 10.92 1.48 4.65
CA GLU A 62 10.18 2.60 4.06
C GLU A 62 8.73 2.63 4.55
N MET A 63 8.06 1.47 4.63
CA MET A 63 6.71 1.37 5.19
C MET A 63 6.64 1.92 6.62
N LEU A 64 7.58 1.50 7.49
CA LEU A 64 7.66 2.00 8.86
C LEU A 64 8.01 3.48 8.93
N ALA A 65 8.92 3.95 8.07
CA ALA A 65 9.31 5.37 8.01
C ALA A 65 8.15 6.26 7.53
N GLN A 66 7.36 5.81 6.56
CA GLN A 66 6.19 6.54 6.07
C GLN A 66 5.03 6.47 7.06
N TYR A 67 4.85 5.35 7.78
CA TYR A 67 3.89 5.27 8.87
C TYR A 67 4.14 6.33 9.95
N LYS A 68 5.40 6.51 10.38
CA LYS A 68 5.77 7.55 11.36
C LYS A 68 5.37 8.96 10.92
N LYS A 69 5.32 9.24 9.61
CA LYS A 69 4.92 10.54 9.07
C LYS A 69 3.41 10.75 9.07
N ILE A 70 2.63 9.67 9.04
CA ILE A 70 1.17 9.74 9.04
C ILE A 70 0.53 9.47 10.41
N ASN A 71 1.29 8.96 11.39
CA ASN A 71 0.77 8.60 12.72
C ASN A 71 0.13 9.79 13.49
N GLY A 72 0.43 11.03 13.10
CA GLY A 72 -0.21 12.24 13.64
C GLY A 72 -1.48 12.69 12.91
N LEU A 73 -1.88 12.01 11.83
CA LEU A 73 -3.07 12.35 11.05
C LEU A 73 -4.35 11.78 11.69
N PRO A 74 -5.54 12.27 11.29
CA PRO A 74 -6.81 11.64 11.66
C PRO A 74 -6.84 10.13 11.38
N LEU A 75 -7.56 9.37 12.21
CA LEU A 75 -7.58 7.89 12.15
C LEU A 75 -8.04 7.35 10.79
N ASP A 76 -9.02 7.98 10.17
CA ASP A 76 -9.50 7.63 8.83
C ASP A 76 -8.40 7.79 7.76
N ALA A 77 -7.57 8.82 7.85
CA ALA A 77 -6.39 8.97 6.99
C ALA A 77 -5.36 7.84 7.22
N GLN A 78 -5.14 7.45 8.48
CA GLN A 78 -4.25 6.34 8.81
C GLN A 78 -4.81 5.00 8.30
N PHE A 79 -6.11 4.78 8.43
CA PHE A 79 -6.78 3.58 7.92
C PHE A 79 -6.78 3.52 6.39
N ASP A 80 -6.89 4.66 5.72
CA ASP A 80 -6.69 4.74 4.28
C ASP A 80 -5.31 4.24 3.88
N TYR A 81 -4.27 4.68 4.58
CA TYR A 81 -2.91 4.21 4.35
C TYR A 81 -2.82 2.68 4.50
N PHE A 82 -3.29 2.14 5.63
CA PHE A 82 -3.23 0.70 5.91
C PHE A 82 -4.00 -0.12 4.87
N ARG A 83 -5.22 0.32 4.51
CA ARG A 83 -6.03 -0.31 3.47
C ARG A 83 -5.32 -0.30 2.11
N ILE A 84 -4.73 0.84 1.71
CA ILE A 84 -3.98 0.94 0.45
C ILE A 84 -2.82 -0.05 0.45
N LEU A 85 -2.10 -0.19 1.57
CA LEU A 85 -1.01 -1.17 1.66
C LEU A 85 -1.53 -2.60 1.55
N LEU A 86 -2.57 -2.98 2.31
CA LEU A 86 -3.16 -4.33 2.24
C LEU A 86 -3.64 -4.68 0.83
N ALA A 87 -4.30 -3.75 0.16
CA ALA A 87 -4.82 -3.98 -1.19
C ALA A 87 -3.71 -4.09 -2.25
N ASN A 88 -2.46 -3.76 -1.95
CA ASN A 88 -1.41 -3.70 -2.97
C ASN A 88 -0.13 -4.47 -2.62
N ILE A 89 -0.03 -4.97 -1.39
CA ILE A 89 1.16 -5.63 -0.86
C ILE A 89 0.73 -6.90 -0.15
N GLU A 90 1.35 -8.01 -0.56
CA GLU A 90 1.30 -9.24 0.20
C GLU A 90 2.29 -9.18 1.35
N PHE A 91 1.78 -9.41 2.56
CA PHE A 91 2.55 -9.42 3.80
C PHE A 91 2.85 -10.86 4.21
N TYR A 92 4.12 -11.17 4.48
CA TYR A 92 4.56 -12.47 4.93
C TYR A 92 5.53 -12.37 6.13
N GLY A 93 5.45 -13.32 7.06
CA GLY A 93 6.40 -13.44 8.17
C GLY A 93 6.47 -12.18 9.03
N THR A 94 7.67 -11.61 9.16
CA THR A 94 7.95 -10.39 9.95
C THR A 94 7.18 -9.16 9.45
N GLN A 95 6.91 -9.07 8.15
CA GLN A 95 6.16 -7.97 7.55
C GLN A 95 4.73 -7.90 8.10
N SER A 96 4.10 -9.06 8.26
CA SER A 96 2.75 -9.16 8.82
C SER A 96 2.73 -8.72 10.27
N TYR A 97 3.76 -9.10 11.04
CA TYR A 97 3.91 -8.68 12.43
C TYR A 97 4.07 -7.16 12.54
N ASP A 98 4.99 -6.57 11.76
CA ASP A 98 5.19 -5.12 11.73
C ASP A 98 3.91 -4.38 11.31
N PHE A 99 3.19 -4.90 10.33
CA PHE A 99 1.92 -4.31 9.89
C PHE A 99 0.85 -4.36 10.98
N ILE A 100 0.70 -5.49 11.66
CA ILE A 100 -0.23 -5.62 12.80
C ILE A 100 0.15 -4.66 13.92
N HIS A 101 1.44 -4.51 14.23
CA HIS A 101 1.91 -3.59 15.27
C HIS A 101 1.65 -2.12 14.91
N MET A 102 1.82 -1.75 13.63
CA MET A 102 1.45 -0.40 13.16
C MET A 102 -0.04 -0.11 13.34
N VAL A 103 -0.92 -1.08 13.07
CA VAL A 103 -2.36 -0.93 13.31
C VAL A 103 -2.65 -0.87 14.82
N GLY A 104 -1.96 -1.72 15.59
CA GLY A 104 -1.92 -1.71 17.05
C GLY A 104 -3.30 -1.73 17.70
N MET A 105 -3.47 -0.92 18.74
CA MET A 105 -4.73 -0.80 19.50
C MET A 105 -5.95 -0.36 18.66
N ASN A 106 -5.75 0.06 17.41
CA ASN A 106 -6.83 0.43 16.51
C ASN A 106 -7.31 -0.73 15.62
N ALA A 107 -6.84 -1.96 15.84
CA ALA A 107 -7.22 -3.15 15.06
C ALA A 107 -8.73 -3.31 14.86
N GLU A 108 -9.51 -3.26 15.95
CA GLU A 108 -10.98 -3.39 15.88
C GLU A 108 -11.62 -2.26 15.04
N LYS A 109 -11.17 -1.02 15.26
CA LYS A 109 -11.67 0.15 14.51
C LYS A 109 -11.29 0.05 13.03
N PHE A 110 -10.10 -0.48 12.74
CA PHE A 110 -9.66 -0.69 11.37
C PHE A 110 -10.46 -1.80 10.68
N ALA A 111 -10.83 -2.87 11.40
CA ALA A 111 -11.73 -3.89 10.86
C ALA A 111 -13.12 -3.32 10.52
N ASN A 112 -13.66 -2.46 11.39
CA ASN A 112 -14.93 -1.77 11.11
C ASN A 112 -14.80 -0.81 9.92
N TYR A 113 -13.67 -0.11 9.81
CA TYR A 113 -13.36 0.72 8.64
C TYR A 113 -13.37 -0.09 7.34
N LEU A 114 -12.78 -1.29 7.34
CA LEU A 114 -12.81 -2.19 6.18
C LEU A 114 -14.25 -2.67 5.87
N ASP A 115 -15.08 -2.90 6.89
CA ASP A 115 -16.48 -3.27 6.69
C ASP A 115 -17.30 -2.15 6.02
N ASP A 116 -17.04 -0.90 6.40
CA ASP A 116 -17.67 0.26 5.75
C ASP A 116 -17.12 0.47 4.35
N PHE A 117 -15.83 0.29 4.14
CA PHE A 117 -15.22 0.36 2.82
C PHE A 117 -15.79 -0.68 1.85
N GLU A 118 -16.08 -1.91 2.31
CA GLU A 118 -16.71 -2.97 1.48
C GLU A 118 -18.08 -2.56 0.90
N LYS A 119 -18.75 -1.58 1.50
CA LYS A 119 -20.06 -1.07 1.06
C LYS A 119 -19.93 0.09 0.06
N ASP A 120 -18.73 0.64 -0.12
CA ASP A 120 -18.45 1.78 -1.00
C ASP A 120 -18.22 1.33 -2.46
N ASP A 121 -18.67 2.12 -3.43
CA ASP A 121 -18.50 1.84 -4.87
C ASP A 121 -17.02 1.71 -5.29
N SER A 122 -16.10 2.33 -4.55
CA SER A 122 -14.67 2.23 -4.80
C SER A 122 -14.10 0.86 -4.46
N TYR A 123 -14.74 0.08 -3.58
CA TYR A 123 -14.38 -1.32 -3.33
C TYR A 123 -14.59 -2.18 -4.57
N LEU A 124 -15.65 -1.93 -5.33
CA LEU A 124 -15.95 -2.64 -6.58
C LEU A 124 -14.91 -2.37 -7.69
N LYS A 125 -14.09 -1.33 -7.54
CA LYS A 125 -13.00 -1.02 -8.47
C LYS A 125 -11.73 -1.83 -8.19
N LEU A 126 -11.65 -2.48 -7.03
CA LEU A 126 -10.58 -3.42 -6.71
C LEU A 126 -10.76 -4.73 -7.48
N SER A 127 -9.65 -5.36 -7.82
CA SER A 127 -9.66 -6.72 -8.36
C SER A 127 -10.14 -7.74 -7.31
N ARG A 128 -10.56 -8.93 -7.76
CA ARG A 128 -11.05 -9.98 -6.86
C ARG A 128 -10.01 -10.38 -5.81
N ASP A 129 -8.76 -10.50 -6.20
CA ASP A 129 -7.67 -10.86 -5.29
C ASP A 129 -7.47 -9.79 -4.21
N GLU A 130 -7.51 -8.51 -4.59
CA GLU A 130 -7.39 -7.39 -3.65
C GLU A 130 -8.59 -7.37 -2.66
N GLN A 131 -9.79 -7.66 -3.15
CA GLN A 131 -11.00 -7.81 -2.32
C GLN A 131 -10.90 -8.98 -1.33
N GLU A 132 -10.40 -10.14 -1.78
CA GLU A 132 -10.22 -11.32 -0.92
C GLU A 132 -9.16 -11.09 0.17
N ILE A 133 -8.06 -10.41 -0.18
CA ILE A 133 -7.03 -10.03 0.78
C ILE A 133 -7.62 -9.11 1.86
N LEU A 134 -8.37 -8.07 1.47
CA LEU A 134 -9.01 -7.18 2.44
C LEU A 134 -9.99 -7.91 3.35
N LYS A 135 -10.81 -8.81 2.81
CA LYS A 135 -11.74 -9.64 3.61
C LYS A 135 -11.01 -10.53 4.61
N LYS A 136 -9.93 -11.18 4.18
CA LYS A 136 -9.10 -12.02 5.07
C LYS A 136 -8.56 -11.19 6.22
N TRP A 137 -7.90 -10.07 5.92
CA TRP A 137 -7.32 -9.21 6.94
C TRP A 137 -8.36 -8.56 7.86
N LYS A 138 -9.55 -8.23 7.34
CA LYS A 138 -10.67 -7.78 8.18
C LYS A 138 -10.98 -8.80 9.27
N ALA A 139 -11.11 -10.09 8.91
CA ALA A 139 -11.37 -11.16 9.87
C ALA A 139 -10.23 -11.31 10.90
N GLU A 140 -8.97 -11.24 10.45
CA GLU A 140 -7.81 -11.28 11.35
C GLU A 140 -7.85 -10.12 12.38
N PHE A 141 -8.12 -8.89 11.92
CA PHE A 141 -8.19 -7.74 12.82
C PHE A 141 -9.40 -7.74 13.77
N GLN A 142 -10.51 -8.40 13.41
CA GLN A 142 -11.62 -8.63 14.34
C GLN A 142 -11.20 -9.54 15.49
N VAL A 143 -10.44 -10.60 15.20
CA VAL A 143 -9.90 -11.50 16.23
C VAL A 143 -8.87 -10.79 17.09
N ILE A 144 -7.90 -10.10 16.48
CA ILE A 144 -6.84 -9.36 17.18
C ILE A 144 -7.44 -8.25 18.06
N GLY A 145 -8.46 -7.54 17.59
CA GLY A 145 -9.13 -6.49 18.38
C GLY A 145 -9.81 -7.02 19.65
N GLN A 146 -10.24 -8.29 19.64
CA GLN A 146 -10.84 -8.95 20.80
C GLN A 146 -9.78 -9.49 21.77
N ASP A 147 -8.62 -9.89 21.26
CA ASP A 147 -7.50 -10.43 22.03
C ASP A 147 -6.42 -9.37 22.31
N LYS A 148 -6.65 -8.58 23.36
CA LYS A 148 -5.78 -7.45 23.74
C LYS A 148 -4.36 -7.87 24.15
N GLU A 149 -4.10 -9.15 24.42
CA GLU A 149 -2.76 -9.63 24.78
C GLU A 149 -1.77 -9.57 23.59
N LEU A 150 -2.28 -9.60 22.35
CA LEU A 150 -1.45 -9.50 21.13
C LEU A 150 -1.06 -8.06 20.77
N LEU A 151 -1.57 -7.06 21.51
CA LEU A 151 -1.41 -5.64 21.22
C LEU A 151 -0.55 -4.88 22.24
N VAL A 152 0.05 -5.61 23.19
CA VAL A 152 0.89 -5.05 24.26
C VAL A 152 2.30 -5.64 24.13
N ASP A 153 3.30 -4.77 23.98
CA ASP A 153 4.72 -5.10 24.19
C ASP A 153 5.04 -5.22 25.69
#